data_AF-G9KAP5-F1
#
_entry.id   AF-G9KAP5-F1
#
_cell.length_a   1.000
_cell.length_b   1.000
_cell.length_c   1.000
_cell.angle_alpha   90.00
_cell.angle_beta   90.00
_cell.angle_gamma   90.00
#
_symmetry.space_group_name_H-M   'P 1'
#
loop_
_entity.id
_entity.type
_entity.pdbx_description
1 polymer ?
#
loop_
_entity_poly.entity_id
_entity_poly.type
_entity_poly.pdbx_seq_one_letter_code
_entity_poly.pdbx_strand_id
1 'polypeptide(L)'
;LDSLSTSINMSGTKPDILWAPHQVDRFVVCDSELSLYHVESTVNSELKAGSLRLSEDSAATLLSINSDTPYMKCVAWYLNYDPECLLAVGQANGRVVLTSLGQDHNSKFKDLIGKEFVPKHA
;
A
#
# COMPACT_ATOMS: atom_id res chain seq x y z
N LEU A 1 -6.69 10.41 -20.46
CA LEU A 1 -5.68 9.32 -20.47
C LEU A 1 -4.41 9.90 -19.87
N ASP A 2 -4.43 10.14 -18.56
CA ASP A 2 -3.25 10.55 -17.81
C ASP A 2 -2.98 9.46 -16.79
N SER A 3 -2.24 8.43 -17.22
CA SER A 3 -1.70 7.42 -16.31
C SER A 3 -0.50 8.02 -15.59
N LEU A 4 -0.76 8.94 -14.65
CA LEU A 4 0.24 9.38 -13.69
C LEU A 4 0.55 8.18 -12.79
N SER A 5 1.67 7.52 -13.08
CA SER A 5 2.29 6.56 -12.19
C SER A 5 2.70 7.29 -10.91
N THR A 6 1.90 7.19 -9.85
CA THR A 6 2.18 7.82 -8.56
C THR A 6 3.26 7.04 -7.83
N SER A 7 4.52 7.28 -8.18
CA SER A 7 5.69 6.86 -7.39
C SER A 7 6.13 8.02 -6.48
N ILE A 8 6.20 7.80 -5.17
CA ILE A 8 6.61 8.83 -4.19
C ILE A 8 7.96 8.45 -3.56
N ASN A 9 8.83 9.45 -3.37
CA ASN A 9 10.12 9.34 -2.69
C ASN A 9 9.97 9.86 -1.25
N MET A 10 10.19 8.99 -0.27
CA MET A 10 9.98 9.26 1.15
C MET A 10 11.18 10.01 1.74
N SER A 11 11.15 11.35 1.67
CA SER A 11 12.08 12.22 2.41
C SER A 11 11.49 12.57 3.78
N GLY A 12 12.22 12.31 4.85
CA GLY A 12 11.68 12.00 6.19
C GLY A 12 10.83 13.04 6.94
N THR A 13 10.13 12.47 7.95
CA THR A 13 9.24 12.98 9.03
C THR A 13 7.73 12.99 8.77
N LYS A 14 7.26 12.87 7.54
CA LYS A 14 5.83 12.73 7.25
C LYS A 14 5.54 11.39 6.58
N PRO A 15 4.58 10.58 7.07
CA PRO A 15 4.17 9.38 6.37
C PRO A 15 3.53 9.76 5.02
N ASP A 16 3.84 8.99 3.98
CA ASP A 16 3.25 9.16 2.66
C ASP A 16 1.95 8.36 2.56
N ILE A 17 0.99 8.89 1.79
CA ILE A 17 -0.32 8.24 1.60
C ILE A 17 -0.54 8.00 0.10
N LEU A 18 -0.81 6.76 -0.27
CA LEU A 18 -1.03 6.31 -1.64
C LEU A 18 -2.43 5.68 -1.80
N TRP A 19 -3.29 6.31 -2.58
CA TRP A 19 -4.59 5.73 -2.95
C TRP A 19 -4.42 4.59 -3.94
N ALA A 20 -5.17 3.51 -3.75
CA ALA A 20 -5.15 2.38 -4.67
C ALA A 20 -5.75 2.78 -6.02
N PRO A 21 -5.11 2.44 -7.15
CA PRO A 21 -5.54 2.90 -8.47
C PRO A 21 -6.91 2.34 -8.91
N HIS A 22 -7.28 1.17 -8.37
CA HIS A 22 -8.50 0.44 -8.75
C HIS A 22 -9.56 0.40 -7.65
N GLN A 23 -9.23 0.85 -6.45
CA GLN A 23 -10.09 0.78 -5.27
C GLN A 23 -10.08 2.14 -4.60
N VAL A 24 -11.04 2.96 -4.99
CA VAL A 24 -11.14 4.38 -4.61
C VAL A 24 -11.37 4.59 -3.12
N ASP A 25 -11.79 3.55 -2.41
CA ASP A 25 -12.02 3.47 -0.98
C ASP A 25 -10.80 2.93 -0.22
N ARG A 26 -9.67 2.65 -0.88
CA ARG A 26 -8.48 2.10 -0.22
C ARG A 26 -7.25 2.97 -0.41
N PHE A 27 -6.48 3.08 0.65
CA PHE A 27 -5.18 3.76 0.63
C PHE A 27 -4.17 3.04 1.51
N VAL A 28 -2.89 3.23 1.19
CA VAL A 28 -1.77 2.75 1.98
C VAL A 28 -1.06 3.92 2.61
N VAL A 29 -0.76 3.78 3.90
CA VAL A 29 0.15 4.66 4.63
C VAL A 29 1.54 4.02 4.59
N CYS A 30 2.53 4.79 4.15
CA CYS A 30 3.92 4.39 4.02
C CYS A 30 4.75 5.17 5.06
N ASP A 31 5.11 4.50 6.16
CA ASP A 31 5.99 5.05 7.19
C ASP A 31 7.16 4.08 7.46
N SER A 32 7.35 3.64 8.71
CA SER A 32 8.23 2.51 9.04
C SER A 32 7.69 1.17 8.53
N GLU A 33 6.39 1.10 8.30
CA GLU A 33 5.66 -0.06 7.80
C GLU A 33 4.62 0.37 6.77
N LEU A 34 4.07 -0.60 6.04
CA LEU A 34 2.97 -0.39 5.10
C LEU A 34 1.65 -0.77 5.75
N SER A 35 0.74 0.17 5.86
CA SER A 35 -0.58 -0.06 6.46
C SER A 35 -1.68 0.22 5.45
N LEU A 36 -2.45 -0.81 5.09
CA LEU A 36 -3.60 -0.71 4.18
C LEU A 36 -4.86 -0.37 4.96
N TYR A 37 -5.55 0.68 4.54
CA TYR A 37 -6.82 1.12 5.09
C TYR A 37 -7.94 1.05 4.05
N HIS A 38 -9.16 0.85 4.55
CA HIS A 38 -10.39 0.93 3.79
C HIS A 38 -11.30 1.99 4.39
N VAL A 39 -11.80 2.89 3.56
CA VAL A 39 -12.69 4.00 3.94
C VAL A 39 -14.13 3.57 3.76
N GLU A 40 -14.88 3.61 4.85
CA GLU A 40 -16.31 3.30 4.86
C GLU A 40 -17.11 4.52 5.31
N SER A 41 -18.32 4.67 4.77
CA SER A 41 -19.29 5.63 5.29
C SER A 41 -19.80 5.16 6.65
N THR A 42 -19.87 6.08 7.60
CA THR A 42 -20.43 5.83 8.93
C THR A 42 -21.85 6.33 9.09
N VAL A 43 -22.50 6.74 7.99
CA VAL A 43 -23.90 7.14 7.99
C VAL A 43 -24.73 5.89 8.31
N ASN A 44 -25.29 5.85 9.52
CA ASN A 44 -26.07 4.74 10.08
C ASN A 44 -25.29 3.50 10.54
N SER A 45 -23.97 3.58 10.69
CA SER A 45 -23.15 2.46 11.16
C SER A 45 -22.25 2.86 12.33
N GLU A 46 -22.17 2.01 13.35
CA GLU A 46 -21.21 2.19 14.45
C GLU A 46 -19.78 1.98 13.93
N LEU A 47 -18.83 2.75 14.47
CA LEU A 47 -17.41 2.53 14.14
C LEU A 47 -16.98 1.13 14.56
N LYS A 48 -16.38 0.40 13.62
CA LYS A 48 -15.67 -0.84 13.96
C LYS A 48 -14.51 -0.50 14.91
N ALA A 49 -14.24 -1.38 15.87
CA ALA A 49 -13.09 -1.24 16.76
C ALA A 49 -11.79 -1.12 15.96
N GLY A 50 -10.96 -0.13 16.28
CA GLY A 50 -9.72 0.16 15.54
C GLY A 50 -9.91 1.04 14.29
N SER A 51 -11.10 1.53 14.01
CA SER A 51 -11.33 2.49 12.91
C SER A 51 -10.90 3.90 13.31
N LEU A 52 -10.20 4.58 12.40
CA LEU A 52 -9.83 5.98 12.52
C LEU A 52 -10.93 6.85 11.89
N ARG A 53 -11.51 7.76 12.67
CA ARG A 53 -12.48 8.75 12.17
C ARG A 53 -11.77 9.71 11.19
N LEU A 54 -12.27 9.82 9.96
CA LEU A 54 -11.73 10.75 8.95
C LEU A 54 -12.57 12.03 8.86
N SER A 55 -13.90 11.91 8.89
CA SER A 55 -14.88 13.00 8.88
C SER A 55 -16.09 12.63 9.72
N GLU A 56 -17.12 13.50 9.79
CA GLU A 56 -18.38 13.21 10.47
C GLU A 56 -19.08 11.94 9.96
N ASP A 57 -18.92 11.65 8.66
CA ASP A 57 -19.64 10.62 7.92
C ASP A 57 -18.73 9.53 7.32
N SER A 58 -17.42 9.56 7.59
CA SER A 58 -16.47 8.57 7.09
C SER A 58 -15.41 8.16 8.11
N ALA A 59 -14.95 6.91 7.99
CA ALA A 59 -13.89 6.35 8.81
C ALA A 59 -13.03 5.37 8.02
N ALA A 60 -11.75 5.28 8.39
CA ALA A 60 -10.79 4.34 7.86
C ALA A 60 -10.63 3.14 8.81
N THR A 61 -10.91 1.94 8.31
CA THR A 61 -10.64 0.67 9.01
C THR A 61 -9.31 0.12 8.52
N LEU A 62 -8.41 -0.24 9.44
CA LEU A 62 -7.17 -0.92 9.09
C LEU A 62 -7.47 -2.35 8.60
N LEU A 63 -6.95 -2.70 7.42
CA LEU A 63 -7.12 -4.03 6.82
C LEU A 63 -5.90 -4.93 7.02
N SER A 64 -4.69 -4.38 6.85
CA SER A 64 -3.45 -5.15 6.86
C SER A 64 -2.25 -4.27 7.17
N ILE A 65 -1.21 -4.86 7.74
CA ILE A 65 0.10 -4.24 8.00
C ILE A 65 1.19 -5.15 7.44
N ASN A 66 2.16 -4.60 6.71
CA ASN A 66 3.40 -5.26 6.34
C ASN A 66 4.60 -4.50 6.90
N SER A 67 5.30 -5.12 7.84
CA SER A 67 6.52 -4.62 8.47
C SER A 67 7.79 -5.31 7.96
N ASP A 68 7.67 -6.20 6.96
CA ASP A 68 8.77 -7.07 6.51
C ASP A 68 9.78 -6.36 5.61
N THR A 69 9.52 -5.10 5.24
CA THR A 69 10.35 -4.33 4.31
C THR A 69 11.01 -3.14 5.01
N PRO A 70 12.12 -3.35 5.74
CA PRO A 70 12.80 -2.27 6.46
C PRO A 70 13.47 -1.29 5.49
N TYR A 71 13.74 -0.08 5.99
CA TYR A 71 14.47 0.97 5.26
C TYR A 71 13.84 1.36 3.91
N MET A 72 12.52 1.33 3.85
CA MET A 72 11.73 1.77 2.72
C MET A 72 12.06 3.22 2.34
N LYS A 73 12.13 3.50 1.05
CA LYS A 73 12.40 4.82 0.46
C LYS A 73 11.37 5.26 -0.55
N CYS A 74 10.74 4.32 -1.26
CA CYS A 74 9.68 4.64 -2.20
C CYS A 74 8.73 3.44 -2.34
N VAL A 75 7.50 3.75 -2.73
CA VAL A 75 6.44 2.76 -2.91
C VAL A 75 5.67 3.10 -4.18
N ALA A 76 5.29 2.09 -4.94
CA ALA A 76 4.45 2.23 -6.13
C ALA A 76 3.43 1.10 -6.23
N TRP A 77 2.19 1.45 -6.59
CA TRP A 77 1.15 0.48 -6.89
C TRP A 77 1.40 -0.24 -8.20
N TYR A 78 1.08 -1.53 -8.22
CA TYR A 78 0.86 -2.22 -9.47
C TYR A 78 -0.42 -1.72 -10.13
N LEU A 79 -0.33 -1.38 -11.41
CA LEU A 79 -1.40 -0.70 -12.13
C LEU A 79 -2.40 -1.64 -12.80
N ASN A 80 -2.21 -2.96 -12.75
CA ASN A 80 -3.21 -3.90 -13.25
C ASN A 80 -4.11 -4.39 -12.11
N TYR A 81 -5.31 -4.86 -12.47
CA TYR A 81 -6.32 -5.32 -11.51
C TYR A 81 -5.92 -6.58 -10.74
N ASP A 82 -5.17 -7.49 -11.38
CA ASP A 82 -4.76 -8.79 -10.82
C ASP A 82 -3.23 -8.95 -10.94
N PRO A 83 -2.50 -9.19 -9.83
CA PRO A 83 -2.99 -9.38 -8.46
C PRO A 83 -3.41 -8.09 -7.77
N GLU A 84 -4.44 -8.21 -6.94
CA GLU A 84 -4.94 -7.12 -6.10
C GLU A 84 -3.88 -6.69 -5.09
N CYS A 85 -3.82 -5.39 -4.82
CA CYS A 85 -2.99 -4.77 -3.79
C CYS A 85 -1.48 -5.09 -3.87
N LEU A 86 -0.96 -5.40 -5.06
CA LEU A 86 0.48 -5.59 -5.27
C LEU A 86 1.21 -4.24 -5.30
N LEU A 87 2.34 -4.19 -4.59
CA LEU A 87 3.17 -3.00 -4.41
C LEU A 87 4.63 -3.33 -4.71
N ALA A 88 5.32 -2.38 -5.33
CA ALA A 88 6.77 -2.37 -5.42
C ALA A 88 7.33 -1.43 -4.36
N VAL A 89 8.26 -1.93 -3.55
CA VAL A 89 8.85 -1.20 -2.44
C VAL A 89 10.35 -1.05 -2.67
N GLY A 90 10.80 0.18 -2.91
CA GLY A 90 12.22 0.50 -3.03
C GLY A 90 12.86 0.75 -1.67
N GLN A 91 14.04 0.18 -1.46
CA GLN A 91 14.82 0.28 -0.22
C GLN A 91 16.02 1.20 -0.37
N ALA A 92 16.58 1.64 0.76
CA ALA A 92 17.78 2.49 0.81
C ALA A 92 19.03 1.87 0.16
N ASN A 93 19.09 0.55 0.05
CA ASN A 93 20.17 -0.19 -0.61
C ASN A 93 19.98 -0.31 -2.14
N GLY A 94 18.95 0.34 -2.70
CA GLY A 94 18.60 0.29 -4.12
C GLY A 94 17.79 -0.94 -4.54
N ARG A 95 17.54 -1.89 -3.64
CA ARG A 95 16.71 -3.07 -3.93
C ARG A 95 15.25 -2.69 -4.03
N VAL A 96 14.50 -3.45 -4.82
CA VAL A 96 13.05 -3.37 -4.91
C VAL A 96 12.45 -4.72 -4.53
N VAL A 97 11.53 -4.73 -3.58
CA VAL A 97 10.78 -5.94 -3.18
C VAL A 97 9.33 -5.80 -3.62
N LEU A 98 8.77 -6.87 -4.17
CA LEU A 98 7.33 -6.95 -4.41
C LEU A 98 6.61 -7.46 -3.16
N THR A 99 5.58 -6.76 -2.71
CA THR A 99 4.76 -7.14 -1.56
C THR A 99 3.28 -6.99 -1.89
N SER A 100 2.39 -7.67 -1.16
CA SER A 100 0.94 -7.50 -1.29
C SER A 100 0.31 -7.35 0.07
N LEU A 101 -0.69 -6.46 0.14
CA LEU A 101 -1.49 -6.18 1.35
C LEU A 101 -2.92 -6.71 1.24
N GLY A 102 -3.26 -7.40 0.15
CA GLY A 102 -4.59 -7.95 -0.10
C GLY A 102 -4.80 -9.32 0.55
N GLN A 103 -6.07 -9.69 0.76
CA GLN A 103 -6.45 -11.02 1.25
C GLN A 103 -6.52 -12.08 0.13
N ASP A 104 -6.37 -11.66 -1.13
CA ASP A 104 -6.49 -12.59 -2.25
C ASP A 104 -5.25 -13.48 -2.34
N HIS A 105 -5.40 -14.71 -1.85
CA HIS A 105 -4.40 -15.77 -1.95
C HIS A 105 -4.40 -16.42 -3.34
N ASN A 106 -4.54 -15.63 -4.40
CA ASN A 106 -4.47 -16.14 -5.76
C ASN A 106 -3.10 -16.80 -5.99
N SER A 107 -3.13 -18.14 -6.14
CA SER A 107 -1.94 -18.99 -6.17
C SER A 107 -0.98 -18.65 -7.30
N LYS A 108 -1.46 -17.98 -8.36
CA LYS A 108 -0.66 -17.62 -9.54
C LYS A 108 0.42 -16.57 -9.26
N PHE A 109 0.27 -15.75 -8.23
CA PHE A 109 1.19 -14.63 -7.95
C PHE A 109 1.99 -14.80 -6.66
N LYS A 110 1.86 -15.94 -5.98
CA LYS A 110 2.64 -16.24 -4.76
C LYS A 110 4.14 -16.16 -5.00
N ASP A 111 4.60 -16.54 -6.20
CA ASP A 111 6.02 -16.49 -6.57
C ASP A 111 6.55 -15.06 -6.82
N LEU A 112 5.65 -14.08 -6.93
CA LEU A 112 6.02 -12.67 -7.06
C LEU A 112 6.17 -11.99 -5.70
N ILE A 113 5.38 -12.37 -4.70
CA ILE A 113 5.44 -11.76 -3.37
C ILE A 113 6.74 -12.17 -2.67
N GLY A 114 7.42 -11.19 -2.08
CA GLY A 114 8.76 -11.35 -1.51
C GLY A 114 9.87 -11.42 -2.55
N LYS A 115 9.56 -11.36 -3.85
CA LYS A 115 10.59 -11.33 -4.89
C LYS A 115 11.37 -10.03 -4.83
N GLU A 116 12.68 -10.17 -4.70
CA GLU A 116 13.63 -9.06 -4.63
C GLU A 116 14.32 -8.84 -5.99
N PHE A 117 14.45 -7.57 -6.36
CA PHE A 117 15.15 -7.10 -7.55
C PHE A 117 16.31 -6.21 -7.10
N VAL A 118 17.52 -6.62 -7.48
CA VAL A 118 18.76 -5.88 -7.20
C VAL A 118 19.09 -4.92 -8.36
N PRO A 119 19.67 -3.74 -8.08
CA PRO A 119 20.19 -2.85 -9.12
C PRO A 119 21.15 -3.60 -10.05
N LYS A 120 20.91 -3.55 -11.36
CA LYS A 120 21.77 -4.23 -12.34
C LYS A 120 22.99 -3.42 -12.75
N HIS A 121 22.96 -2.11 -12.52
CA HIS A 121 24.06 -1.18 -12.80
C HIS A 121 24.12 -0.15 -11.68
N ALA A 122 25.33 0.09 -11.16
CA ALA A 122 25.65 1.07 -10.13
C ALA A 122 26.52 2.18 -10.73
#